data_AF-A0A6I7XZX8-F1
#
_entry.id   AF-A0A6I7XZX8-F1
#
_cell.length_a   1.000
_cell.length_b   1.000
_cell.length_c   1.000
_cell.angle_alpha   90.00
_cell.angle_beta   90.00
_cell.angle_gamma   90.00
#
_symmetry.space_group_name_H-M   'P 1'
#
loop_
_entity.id
_entity.type
_entity.pdbx_description
1 polymer ?
#
loop_
_entity_poly.entity_id
_entity_poly.type
_entity_poly.pdbx_seq_one_letter_code
_entity_poly.pdbx_strand_id
1 'polypeptide(L)' 'MYCYTCDSEERHRPLTADEKTWLKGKTGRGKVDEFHMCEAEGCRNVRSGYNKHPFEPVIRVPLP' A
#
# COMPACT_ATOMS: atom_id res chain seq x y z
N MET A 1 -3.98 8.19 -9.62
CA MET A 1 -4.59 7.05 -8.90
C MET A 1 -4.86 7.49 -7.48
N TYR A 2 -6.11 7.44 -7.05
CA TYR A 2 -6.55 8.03 -5.80
C TYR A 2 -6.05 7.26 -4.55
N CYS A 3 -5.60 8.02 -3.54
CA CYS A 3 -5.21 7.55 -2.22
C CYS A 3 -6.28 7.94 -1.19
N TYR A 4 -6.98 6.95 -0.61
CA TYR A 4 -8.04 7.20 0.37
C TYR A 4 -7.57 7.97 1.62
N THR A 5 -6.32 7.79 2.04
CA THR A 5 -5.78 8.46 3.23
C THR A 5 -5.32 9.89 2.96
N CYS A 6 -4.97 10.23 1.72
CA CYS A 6 -4.56 11.59 1.33
C CYS A 6 -5.72 12.39 0.74
N ASP A 7 -6.81 11.72 0.36
CA ASP A 7 -7.93 12.29 -0.40
C ASP A 7 -7.50 12.97 -1.72
N SER A 8 -6.48 12.40 -2.37
CA SER A 8 -5.86 12.99 -3.57
C SER A 8 -5.26 11.93 -4.50
N GLU A 9 -4.91 12.35 -5.71
CA GLU A 9 -4.28 11.51 -6.73
C GLU A 9 -2.74 11.50 -6.65
N GLU A 10 -2.22 11.17 -5.47
CA GLU A 10 -0.78 11.11 -5.23
C GLU A 10 -0.05 10.13 -6.15
N ARG A 11 1.27 10.31 -6.24
CA ARG A 11 2.14 9.33 -6.88
C ARG A 11 2.17 8.06 -6.03
N HIS A 12 2.19 6.92 -6.71
CA HIS A 12 2.25 5.61 -6.07
C HIS A 12 3.30 4.75 -6.76
N ARG A 13 4.08 4.01 -5.96
CA ARG A 13 5.07 3.06 -6.47
C ARG A 13 4.69 1.62 -6.14
N PRO A 14 5.12 0.64 -6.96
CA PRO A 14 5.05 -0.77 -6.57
C PRO A 14 5.81 -1.03 -5.27
N LEU A 15 5.39 -2.06 -4.54
CA LEU A 15 6.13 -2.55 -3.37
C LEU A 15 7.43 -3.22 -3.80
N THR A 16 8.49 -3.06 -3.00
CA THR A 16 9.75 -3.80 -3.15
C THR A 16 9.56 -5.28 -2.81
N ALA A 17 10.54 -6.13 -3.11
CA ALA A 17 10.48 -7.56 -2.77
C ALA A 17 10.31 -7.80 -1.25
N ASP A 18 11.02 -7.02 -0.43
CA ASP A 18 10.95 -7.13 1.03
C ASP A 18 9.60 -6.64 1.56
N GLU A 19 9.08 -5.53 1.03
CA GLU A 19 7.76 -5.01 1.39
C GLU A 19 6.64 -5.97 0.99
N LYS A 20 6.76 -6.65 -0.16
CA LYS A 20 5.82 -7.71 -0.56
C LYS A 20 5.88 -8.88 0.41
N THR A 21 7.07 -9.34 0.78
CA THR A 21 7.25 -10.42 1.75
C THR A 21 6.65 -10.05 3.11
N TRP A 22 6.92 -8.84 3.59
CA TRP A 22 6.33 -8.28 4.80
C TRP A 22 4.80 -8.23 4.72
N LEU A 23 4.24 -7.72 3.62
CA LEU A 23 2.80 -7.59 3.47
C LEU A 23 2.11 -8.96 3.44
N LYS A 24 2.68 -9.94 2.74
CA LYS A 24 2.20 -11.33 2.76
C LYS A 24 2.16 -11.89 4.18
N GLY A 25 3.23 -11.71 4.95
CA GLY A 25 3.29 -12.12 6.35
C GLY A 25 2.25 -11.41 7.23
N LYS A 26 2.03 -10.11 7.00
CA LYS A 26 1.08 -9.30 7.77
C LYS A 26 -0.39 -9.63 7.48
N THR A 27 -0.74 -9.95 6.24
CA THR A 27 -2.15 -10.12 5.82
C THR A 27 -2.55 -11.56 5.53
N GLY A 28 -1.60 -12.50 5.50
CA GLY A 28 -1.83 -13.89 5.09
C GLY A 28 -2.23 -14.08 3.62
N ARG A 29 -2.04 -13.06 2.77
CA ARG A 29 -2.44 -13.11 1.35
C ARG A 29 -1.36 -13.83 0.53
N GLY A 30 -1.79 -14.68 -0.39
CA GLY A 30 -0.87 -15.38 -1.31
C GLY A 30 -0.30 -14.50 -2.43
N LYS A 31 -1.07 -13.50 -2.87
CA LYS A 31 -0.70 -12.54 -3.93
C LYS A 31 -0.83 -11.11 -3.39
N VAL A 32 0.18 -10.29 -3.68
CA VAL A 32 0.26 -8.89 -3.24
C VAL A 32 0.85 -7.96 -4.31
N ASP A 33 0.96 -8.44 -5.54
CA ASP A 33 1.58 -7.69 -6.64
C ASP A 33 0.70 -6.53 -7.14
N GLU A 34 -0.59 -6.56 -6.80
CA GLU A 34 -1.55 -5.49 -7.08
C GLU A 34 -1.39 -4.25 -6.18
N PHE A 35 -0.61 -4.39 -5.09
CA PHE A 35 -0.45 -3.35 -4.09
C PHE A 35 0.68 -2.37 -4.42
N HIS A 36 0.40 -1.11 -4.10
CA HIS A 36 1.29 0.03 -4.30
C HIS A 36 1.35 0.82 -3.00
N MET A 37 2.49 1.47 -2.76
CA MET A 37 2.67 2.42 -1.67
C MET A 37 2.40 3.84 -2.18
N CYS A 38 1.63 4.62 -1.42
CA CYS A 38 1.52 6.06 -1.63
C CYS A 38 2.84 6.78 -1.27
N GLU A 39 3.33 7.61 -2.19
CA GLU A 39 4.59 8.36 -2.06
C GLU A 39 4.42 9.76 -1.47
N ALA A 40 3.18 10.20 -1.17
CA ALA A 40 2.96 11.42 -0.43
C ALA A 40 3.69 11.38 0.91
N GLU A 41 4.26 12.53 1.29
CA GLU A 41 5.12 12.66 2.45
C GLU A 41 4.43 12.11 3.71
N GLY A 42 5.07 11.14 4.36
CA GLY A 42 4.56 10.50 5.58
C GLY A 42 3.36 9.54 5.39
N CYS A 43 2.76 9.44 4.20
CA CYS A 43 1.58 8.61 3.99
C CYS A 43 1.90 7.11 4.04
N ARG A 44 2.66 6.60 3.07
CA ARG A 44 3.08 5.19 2.95
C ARG A 44 1.94 4.17 2.95
N ASN A 45 0.70 4.59 2.73
CA ASN A 45 -0.45 3.70 2.74
C ASN A 45 -0.34 2.67 1.60
N VAL A 46 -0.63 1.42 1.92
CA VAL A 46 -0.72 0.31 0.97
C VAL A 46 -2.12 0.29 0.37
N ARG A 47 -2.20 0.43 -0.95
CA ARG A 47 -3.47 0.49 -1.69
C ARG A 47 -3.41 -0.30 -3.01
N SER A 48 -4.56 -0.69 -3.58
CA SER A 48 -4.61 -1.48 -4.83
C SER A 48 -5.51 -0.85 -5.88
N GLY A 49 -5.18 -1.01 -7.17
CA GLY A 49 -5.75 -0.23 -8.28
C GLY A 49 -7.28 -0.11 -8.27
N TYR A 50 -7.94 -1.20 -7.87
CA TYR A 50 -9.38 -1.39 -7.93
C TYR A 50 -10.10 -1.13 -6.59
N ASN A 51 -9.39 -1.20 -5.47
CA ASN A 51 -9.97 -0.94 -4.15
C ASN A 51 -9.25 0.23 -3.47
N LYS A 52 -9.99 1.33 -3.29
CA LYS A 52 -9.49 2.56 -2.66
C LYS A 52 -9.09 2.35 -1.20
N HIS A 53 -9.69 1.37 -0.51
CA HIS A 53 -9.43 1.06 0.89
C HIS A 53 -9.38 -0.47 1.11
N PRO A 54 -8.27 -1.13 0.77
CA PRO A 54 -8.18 -2.59 0.77
C PRO A 54 -7.96 -3.23 2.15
N PHE A 55 -7.62 -2.43 3.16
CA PHE A 55 -7.32 -2.89 4.52
C PHE A 55 -7.98 -1.98 5.54
N GLU A 56 -8.63 -2.57 6.54
CA GLU A 56 -9.17 -1.90 7.72
C GLU A 56 -8.61 -2.62 8.96
N PRO A 57 -7.75 -1.98 9.78
CA PRO A 57 -7.22 -0.63 9.62
C PRO A 57 -6.23 -0.52 8.44
N VAL A 58 -5.96 0.73 8.00
CA VAL A 58 -4.98 1.00 6.94
C VAL A 58 -3.60 0.42 7.27
N ILE A 59 -2.94 -0.14 6.26
CA ILE A 59 -1.59 -0.68 6.39
C ILE A 59 -0.62 0.33 5.77
N ARG A 60 0.38 0.75 6.55
CA ARG A 60 1.47 1.61 6.07
C ARG A 60 2.77 0.81 5.96
N VAL A 61 3.46 0.94 4.83
CA VAL A 61 4.78 0.34 4.62
C VAL A 61 5.72 0.84 5.73
N PRO A 62 6.51 -0.03 6.41
CA PRO A 62 7.40 0.37 7.49
C PRO A 62 8.50 1.33 7.02
N LEU A 63 9.12 2.08 7.96
CA LEU A 63 10.33 2.83 7.63
C LEU A 63 11.50 1.85 7.51
N PRO A 64 12.50 2.14 6.66
CA PRO A 64 13.78 1.45 6.72
C PRO A 64 14.40 1.52 8.12
#